data_AF-G9M5U1-F1
#
_entry.id   AF-G9M5U1-F1
#
_cell.length_a   1.000
_cell.length_b   1.000
_cell.length_c   1.000
_cell.angle_alpha   90.00
_cell.angle_beta   90.00
_cell.angle_gamma   90.00
#
_symmetry.space_group_name_H-M   'P 1'
#
loop_
_entity.id
_entity.type
_entity.pdbx_description
1 polymer ?
#
loop_
_entity_poly.entity_id
_entity_poly.type
_entity_poly.pdbx_seq_one_letter_code
_entity_poly.pdbx_strand_id
1 'polypeptide(L)'
;GFRELLSRCAPWRSPVSWRQGVTVIAVCFLAFFALTGIMWVQTYLYAPPGTLDRTFLRYGSDPLAIYAMLAASLLLSPGPLLEELGWRGFALPQLLKKFDPLAAAVILGLMWWAWHLPRDLPTLFSGAPGAAWGVITKQFVIVPGFIASTIIAVFVCNKLGGSLWGGLLTHAIHNELGVNVMAE
;
A
#
# COMPACT_ATOMS: atom_id res chain seq x y z
N GLY A 1 -3.94 2.11 -24.85
CA GLY A 1 -3.26 0.86 -25.24
C GLY A 1 -1.94 0.71 -24.49
N PHE A 2 -1.08 -0.24 -24.87
CA PHE A 2 0.17 -0.56 -24.15
C PHE A 2 1.12 0.64 -23.95
N ARG A 3 1.26 1.51 -24.96
CA ARG A 3 2.08 2.74 -24.84
C ARG A 3 1.59 3.70 -23.75
N GLU A 4 0.27 3.80 -23.58
CA GLU A 4 -0.33 4.62 -22.51
C GLU A 4 -0.05 4.03 -21.13
N LEU A 5 -0.05 2.70 -21.00
CA LEU A 5 0.34 2.02 -19.75
C LEU A 5 1.82 2.32 -19.43
N LEU A 6 2.73 2.13 -20.38
CA LEU A 6 4.15 2.41 -20.18
C LEU A 6 4.42 3.88 -19.81
N SER A 7 3.66 4.83 -20.38
CA SER A 7 3.79 6.25 -20.02
C SER A 7 3.52 6.54 -18.53
N ARG A 8 2.77 5.66 -17.84
CA ARG A 8 2.46 5.76 -16.41
C ARG A 8 3.58 5.29 -15.50
N CYS A 9 4.58 4.59 -16.03
CA CYS A 9 5.76 4.17 -15.27
C CYS A 9 6.71 5.35 -14.96
N ALA A 10 6.52 6.52 -15.59
CA ALA A 10 7.26 7.73 -15.23
C ALA A 10 6.89 8.20 -13.80
N PRO A 11 7.85 8.69 -12.99
CA PRO A 11 7.60 9.16 -11.60
C PRO A 11 6.46 10.18 -11.46
N TRP A 12 6.28 11.02 -12.47
CA TRP A 12 5.14 11.92 -12.63
C TRP A 12 4.88 12.16 -14.12
N ARG A 13 3.69 12.66 -14.46
CA ARG A 13 3.29 12.97 -15.84
C ARG A 13 2.78 14.40 -15.98
N SER A 14 2.89 14.95 -17.19
CA SER A 14 2.31 16.25 -17.55
C SER A 14 0.83 16.33 -17.12
N PRO A 15 0.37 17.46 -16.55
CA PRO A 15 1.07 18.76 -16.41
C PRO A 15 1.91 18.90 -15.13
N VAL A 16 2.15 17.83 -14.37
CA VAL A 16 2.89 17.91 -13.10
C VAL A 16 4.34 18.30 -13.34
N SER A 17 4.76 19.40 -12.70
CA SER A 17 6.16 19.85 -12.73
C SER A 17 7.05 18.93 -11.90
N TRP A 18 8.36 18.90 -12.20
CA TRP A 18 9.31 18.11 -11.42
C TRP A 18 9.32 18.51 -9.94
N ARG A 19 9.14 19.81 -9.62
CA ARG A 19 9.08 20.29 -8.23
C ARG A 19 7.91 19.66 -7.50
N GLN A 20 6.72 19.70 -8.10
CA GLN A 20 5.53 19.09 -7.53
C GLN A 20 5.67 17.56 -7.41
N GLY A 21 6.21 16.90 -8.45
CA GLY A 21 6.43 15.46 -8.44
C GLY A 21 7.35 15.03 -7.28
N VAL A 22 8.51 15.69 -7.16
CA VAL A 22 9.45 15.46 -6.05
C VAL A 22 8.83 15.76 -4.70
N THR A 23 8.08 16.86 -4.56
CA THR A 23 7.40 17.21 -3.29
C THR A 23 6.42 16.12 -2.88
N VAL A 24 5.58 15.62 -3.79
CA VAL A 24 4.61 14.57 -3.48
C VAL A 24 5.30 13.27 -3.05
N ILE A 25 6.35 12.86 -3.77
CA ILE A 25 7.15 11.68 -3.41
C ILE A 25 7.82 11.89 -2.05
N ALA A 26 8.47 13.03 -1.81
CA ALA A 26 9.12 13.35 -0.55
C ALA A 26 8.13 13.35 0.63
N VAL A 27 6.91 13.85 0.44
CA VAL A 27 5.85 13.79 1.45
C VAL A 27 5.44 12.34 1.75
N CYS A 28 5.37 11.46 0.74
CA CYS A 28 5.09 10.04 0.97
C CYS A 28 6.19 9.37 1.81
N PHE A 29 7.47 9.63 1.50
CA PHE A 29 8.59 9.14 2.29
C PHE A 29 8.59 9.71 3.72
N LEU A 30 8.35 11.02 3.87
CA LEU A 30 8.30 11.66 5.18
C LEU A 30 7.17 11.09 6.03
N ALA A 31 5.97 10.93 5.46
CA ALA A 31 4.84 10.32 6.13
C ALA A 31 5.15 8.88 6.55
N PHE A 32 5.78 8.10 5.68
CA PHE A 32 6.19 6.73 5.99
C PHE A 32 7.17 6.66 7.17
N PHE A 33 8.24 7.45 7.15
CA PHE A 33 9.21 7.45 8.24
C PHE A 33 8.62 7.98 9.55
N ALA A 34 7.78 9.01 9.49
CA ALA A 34 7.09 9.54 10.66
C ALA A 34 6.15 8.49 11.27
N LEU A 35 5.33 7.82 10.46
CA LEU A 35 4.43 6.76 10.93
C LEU A 35 5.21 5.57 11.50
N THR A 36 6.28 5.16 10.84
CA THR A 36 7.16 4.07 11.32
C THR A 36 7.78 4.43 12.68
N GLY A 37 8.30 5.64 12.84
CA GLY A 37 8.85 6.14 14.10
C GLY A 37 7.80 6.19 15.21
N ILE A 38 6.60 6.70 14.91
CA ILE A 38 5.47 6.72 15.86
C ILE A 38 5.14 5.30 16.30
N MET A 39 5.03 4.36 15.36
CA MET A 39 4.71 2.97 15.66
C MET A 39 5.79 2.30 16.51
N TRP A 40 7.07 2.53 16.23
CA TRP A 40 8.16 1.98 17.04
C TRP A 40 8.18 2.57 18.45
N VAL A 41 7.94 3.87 18.60
CA VAL A 41 7.81 4.51 19.91
C VAL A 41 6.62 3.92 20.67
N GLN A 42 5.48 3.74 20.03
CA GLN A 42 4.31 3.11 20.65
C GLN A 42 4.61 1.66 21.07
N THR A 43 5.24 0.86 20.21
CA THR A 43 5.62 -0.51 20.54
C THR A 43 6.61 -0.56 21.69
N TYR A 44 7.62 0.31 21.71
CA TYR A 44 8.59 0.39 22.79
C TYR A 44 7.94 0.75 24.14
N LEU A 45 6.95 1.64 24.13
CA LEU A 45 6.29 2.11 25.36
C LEU A 45 5.24 1.15 25.91
N TYR A 46 4.56 0.40 25.04
CA TYR A 46 3.33 -0.32 25.41
C TYR A 46 3.35 -1.84 25.13
N ALA A 47 4.27 -2.34 24.30
CA ALA A 47 4.35 -3.75 23.97
C ALA A 47 5.35 -4.50 24.88
N PRO A 48 5.26 -5.84 24.99
CA PRO A 48 6.23 -6.64 25.72
C PRO A 48 7.67 -6.40 25.22
N PRO A 49 8.68 -6.44 26.10
CA PRO A 49 10.08 -6.39 25.70
C PRO A 49 10.40 -7.47 24.66
N GLY A 50 11.19 -7.10 23.64
CA GLY A 50 11.58 -8.00 22.55
C GLY A 50 10.64 -7.98 21.33
N THR A 51 9.51 -7.26 21.38
CA THR A 51 8.59 -7.14 20.23
C THR A 51 9.28 -6.55 18.98
N LEU A 52 10.25 -5.64 19.17
CA LEU A 52 11.01 -5.03 18.07
C LEU A 52 12.23 -5.84 17.62
N ASP A 53 12.55 -6.96 18.29
CA ASP A 53 13.77 -7.72 17.99
C ASP A 53 13.76 -8.28 16.57
N ARG A 54 12.60 -8.73 16.08
CA ARG A 54 12.44 -9.18 14.68
C ARG A 54 12.71 -8.07 13.68
N THR A 55 12.30 -6.84 14.00
CA THR A 55 12.56 -5.66 13.17
C THR A 55 14.06 -5.38 13.12
N PHE A 56 14.75 -5.38 14.25
CA PHE A 56 16.20 -5.19 14.31
C PHE A 56 16.99 -6.37 13.70
N LEU A 57 16.48 -7.59 13.76
CA LEU A 57 17.06 -8.73 13.03
C LEU A 57 16.92 -8.59 11.52
N ARG A 58 15.78 -8.05 11.05
CA ARG A 58 15.49 -7.89 9.62
C ARG A 58 16.28 -6.75 8.98
N TYR A 59 16.38 -5.62 9.68
CA TYR A 59 16.97 -4.39 9.14
C TYR A 59 18.36 -4.08 9.70
N GLY A 60 18.84 -4.88 10.66
CA GLY A 60 20.07 -4.64 11.40
C GLY A 60 19.88 -3.66 12.56
N SER A 61 20.99 -3.36 13.25
CA SER A 61 21.03 -2.41 14.36
C SER A 61 21.64 -1.05 13.98
N ASP A 62 22.18 -0.91 12.77
CA ASP A 62 22.74 0.34 12.28
C ASP A 62 21.60 1.26 11.78
N PRO A 63 21.41 2.45 12.38
CA PRO A 63 20.30 3.33 12.00
C PRO A 63 20.31 3.69 10.51
N LEU A 64 21.48 3.92 9.92
CA LEU A 64 21.58 4.29 8.51
C LEU A 64 21.13 3.12 7.61
N ALA A 65 21.59 1.90 7.88
CA ALA A 65 21.18 0.70 7.18
C ALA A 65 19.66 0.47 7.28
N ILE A 66 19.09 0.65 8.47
CA ILE A 66 17.64 0.54 8.71
C ILE A 66 16.86 1.51 7.81
N TYR A 67 17.19 2.81 7.87
CA TYR A 67 16.47 3.82 7.09
C TYR A 67 16.69 3.62 5.58
N ALA A 68 17.87 3.20 5.15
CA ALA A 68 18.16 2.89 3.75
C ALA A 68 17.34 1.69 3.25
N MET A 69 17.23 0.62 4.05
CA MET A 69 16.44 -0.56 3.70
C MET A 69 14.94 -0.26 3.68
N LEU A 70 14.44 0.53 4.63
CA LEU A 70 13.05 1.00 4.65
C LEU A 70 12.74 1.90 3.45
N ALA A 71 13.66 2.79 3.05
CA ALA A 71 13.51 3.57 1.82
C ALA A 71 13.48 2.67 0.58
N ALA A 72 14.37 1.67 0.52
CA ALA A 72 14.46 0.75 -0.60
C ALA A 72 13.23 -0.15 -0.72
N SER A 73 12.63 -0.58 0.40
CA SER A 73 11.43 -1.43 0.38
C SER A 73 10.25 -0.72 -0.26
N LEU A 74 10.11 0.60 -0.11
CA LEU A 74 9.08 1.38 -0.80
C LEU A 74 9.19 1.36 -2.32
N LEU A 75 10.39 1.13 -2.87
CA LEU A 75 10.66 1.18 -4.30
C LEU A 75 10.74 -0.21 -4.93
N LEU A 76 11.17 -1.20 -4.15
CA LEU A 76 11.54 -2.52 -4.65
C LEU A 76 10.55 -3.61 -4.23
N SER A 77 9.46 -3.28 -3.54
CA SER A 77 8.47 -4.27 -3.11
C SER A 77 7.82 -4.97 -4.33
N PRO A 78 8.04 -6.27 -4.54
CA PRO A 78 7.63 -6.96 -5.76
C PRO A 78 6.11 -7.02 -5.93
N GLY A 79 5.36 -7.18 -4.82
CA GLY A 79 3.90 -7.22 -4.84
C GLY A 79 3.31 -5.93 -5.42
N PRO A 80 3.57 -4.76 -4.78
CA PRO A 80 3.19 -3.46 -5.32
C PRO A 80 3.64 -3.25 -6.78
N LEU A 81 4.89 -3.55 -7.13
CA LEU A 81 5.36 -3.35 -8.51
C LEU A 81 4.52 -4.10 -9.55
N LEU A 82 4.12 -5.33 -9.26
CA LEU A 82 3.36 -6.16 -10.20
C LEU A 82 1.86 -5.84 -10.16
N GLU A 83 1.29 -5.63 -8.98
CA GLU A 83 -0.14 -5.36 -8.81
C GLU A 83 -0.53 -3.99 -9.37
N GLU A 84 0.31 -2.97 -9.16
CA GLU A 84 -0.02 -1.60 -9.54
C GLU A 84 -0.14 -1.39 -11.05
N LEU A 85 0.56 -2.20 -11.86
CA LEU A 85 0.43 -2.20 -13.32
C LEU A 85 -1.00 -2.51 -13.75
N GLY A 86 -1.63 -3.49 -13.10
CA GLY A 86 -3.02 -3.86 -13.36
C GLY A 86 -4.01 -2.85 -12.75
N TRP A 87 -3.87 -2.54 -11.46
CA TRP A 87 -4.87 -1.75 -10.74
C TRP A 87 -4.86 -0.27 -11.13
N ARG A 88 -3.77 0.46 -10.84
CA ARG A 88 -3.72 1.90 -11.10
C ARG A 88 -3.09 2.25 -12.45
N GLY A 89 -2.33 1.33 -13.05
CA GLY A 89 -1.81 1.44 -14.40
C GLY A 89 -2.86 1.20 -15.49
N PHE A 90 -3.79 0.25 -15.30
CA PHE A 90 -4.77 -0.13 -16.31
C PHE A 90 -6.24 0.07 -15.88
N ALA A 91 -6.67 -0.54 -14.77
CA ALA A 91 -8.08 -0.55 -14.37
C ALA A 91 -8.61 0.84 -13.96
N LEU A 92 -7.86 1.57 -13.12
CA LEU A 92 -8.22 2.91 -12.68
C LEU A 92 -8.46 3.88 -13.85
N PRO A 93 -7.58 3.98 -14.88
CA PRO A 93 -7.86 4.79 -16.06
C PRO A 93 -9.15 4.43 -16.80
N GLN A 94 -9.60 3.17 -16.79
CA GLN A 94 -10.89 2.81 -17.38
C GLN A 94 -12.06 3.24 -16.52
N LEU A 95 -11.94 3.12 -15.18
CA LEU A 95 -12.96 3.57 -14.24
C LEU A 95 -13.13 5.09 -14.29
N LEU A 96 -12.03 5.85 -14.34
CA LEU A 96 -12.04 7.31 -14.42
C LEU A 96 -12.67 7.87 -15.72
N LYS A 97 -12.89 7.04 -16.75
CA LYS A 97 -13.66 7.45 -17.95
C LYS A 97 -15.17 7.49 -17.71
N LYS A 98 -15.65 6.83 -16.66
CA LYS A 98 -17.08 6.61 -16.39
C LYS A 98 -17.52 7.17 -15.03
N PHE A 99 -16.59 7.28 -14.09
CA PHE A 99 -16.85 7.65 -12.71
C PHE A 99 -15.93 8.80 -12.29
N ASP A 100 -16.38 9.58 -11.31
CA ASP A 100 -15.51 10.54 -10.62
C ASP A 100 -14.39 9.82 -9.83
N PRO A 101 -13.35 10.54 -9.38
CA PRO A 101 -12.22 9.92 -8.68
C PRO A 101 -12.59 9.14 -7.42
N LEU A 102 -13.59 9.59 -6.66
CA LEU A 102 -13.98 8.93 -5.41
C LEU A 102 -14.73 7.63 -5.70
N ALA A 103 -15.72 7.68 -6.60
CA ALA A 103 -16.46 6.50 -7.03
C ALA A 103 -15.52 5.47 -7.70
N ALA A 104 -14.62 5.92 -8.57
CA ALA A 104 -13.60 5.06 -9.17
C ALA A 104 -12.71 4.40 -8.11
N ALA A 105 -12.31 5.13 -7.07
CA ALA A 105 -11.50 4.59 -5.98
C ALA A 105 -12.26 3.56 -5.14
N VAL A 106 -13.53 3.81 -4.80
CA VAL A 106 -14.37 2.87 -4.05
C VAL A 106 -14.57 1.57 -4.83
N ILE A 107 -14.93 1.67 -6.12
CA ILE A 107 -15.10 0.49 -6.98
C ILE A 107 -13.78 -0.29 -7.08
N LEU A 108 -12.67 0.41 -7.33
CA LEU A 108 -11.37 -0.24 -7.43
C LEU A 108 -10.94 -0.88 -6.11
N GLY A 109 -11.24 -0.26 -4.97
CA GLY A 109 -10.97 -0.81 -3.64
C GLY A 109 -11.74 -2.10 -3.38
N LEU A 110 -13.01 -2.16 -3.79
CA LEU A 110 -13.83 -3.38 -3.73
C LEU A 110 -13.29 -4.48 -4.65
N MET A 111 -12.89 -4.13 -5.88
CA MET A 111 -12.27 -5.09 -6.81
C MET A 111 -10.96 -5.64 -6.26
N TRP A 112 -10.13 -4.77 -5.66
CA TRP A 112 -8.86 -5.16 -5.08
C TRP A 112 -9.06 -6.03 -3.82
N TRP A 113 -10.02 -5.70 -2.95
CA TRP A 113 -10.42 -6.57 -1.85
C TRP A 113 -10.87 -7.96 -2.36
N ALA A 114 -11.74 -8.00 -3.37
CA ALA A 114 -12.26 -9.25 -3.93
C ALA A 114 -11.14 -10.12 -4.53
N TRP A 115 -10.11 -9.50 -5.11
CA TRP A 115 -8.92 -10.19 -5.59
C TRP A 115 -8.16 -10.94 -4.47
N HIS A 116 -8.22 -10.45 -3.23
CA HIS A 116 -7.59 -11.11 -2.07
C HIS A 116 -8.47 -12.20 -1.45
N LEU A 117 -9.78 -12.24 -1.74
CA LEU A 117 -10.69 -13.21 -1.14
C LEU A 117 -10.30 -14.69 -1.36
N PRO A 118 -9.78 -15.11 -2.53
CA PRO A 118 -9.33 -16.49 -2.76
C PRO A 118 -8.36 -17.04 -1.70
N ARG A 119 -7.53 -16.17 -1.10
CA ARG A 119 -6.57 -16.58 -0.06
C ARG A 119 -7.25 -17.06 1.22
N ASP A 120 -8.46 -16.58 1.51
CA ASP A 120 -9.20 -16.87 2.74
C ASP A 120 -10.17 -18.07 2.53
N LEU A 121 -10.38 -18.51 1.28
CA LEU A 121 -11.27 -19.63 0.95
C LEU A 121 -10.86 -20.96 1.60
N PRO A 122 -9.56 -21.35 1.66
CA PRO A 122 -9.17 -22.59 2.34
C PRO A 122 -9.59 -22.61 3.81
N THR A 123 -9.42 -21.49 4.52
CA THR A 123 -9.84 -21.34 5.91
C THR A 123 -11.36 -21.36 6.04
N LEU A 124 -12.06 -20.66 5.14
CA LEU A 124 -13.53 -20.61 5.10
C LEU A 124 -14.14 -22.01 4.93
N PHE A 125 -13.53 -22.86 4.11
CA PHE A 125 -14.00 -24.21 3.80
C PHE A 125 -13.29 -25.32 4.59
N SER A 126 -12.46 -24.98 5.58
CA SER A 126 -11.68 -25.95 6.35
C SER A 126 -12.52 -26.88 7.24
N GLY A 127 -13.77 -26.50 7.54
CA GLY A 127 -14.63 -27.20 8.49
C GLY A 127 -14.20 -27.04 9.95
N ALA A 128 -13.13 -26.30 10.23
CA ALA A 128 -12.66 -26.05 11.59
C ALA A 128 -13.69 -25.22 12.39
N PRO A 129 -13.97 -25.57 13.65
CA PRO A 129 -14.92 -24.82 14.49
C PRO A 129 -14.56 -23.33 14.54
N GLY A 130 -15.53 -22.47 14.21
CA GLY A 130 -15.36 -21.02 14.24
C GLY A 130 -14.59 -20.41 13.06
N ALA A 131 -13.98 -21.20 12.17
CA ALA A 131 -13.15 -20.67 11.08
C ALA A 131 -13.95 -19.81 10.08
N ALA A 132 -15.13 -20.26 9.68
CA ALA A 132 -15.99 -19.49 8.77
C ALA A 132 -16.41 -18.15 9.38
N TRP A 133 -16.77 -18.14 10.67
CA TRP A 133 -17.12 -16.91 11.39
C TRP A 133 -15.93 -15.96 11.50
N GLY A 134 -14.74 -16.49 11.82
CA GLY A 134 -13.51 -15.71 11.87
C GLY A 134 -13.12 -15.08 10.53
N VAL A 135 -13.34 -15.79 9.41
CA VAL A 135 -13.12 -15.23 8.07
C VAL A 135 -14.11 -14.10 7.79
N ILE A 136 -15.40 -14.30 8.08
CA ILE A 136 -16.44 -13.29 7.84
C ILE A 136 -16.18 -12.01 8.63
N THR A 137 -15.89 -12.12 9.93
CA THR A 137 -15.60 -10.95 10.78
C THR A 137 -14.34 -10.23 10.32
N LYS A 138 -13.29 -10.96 9.92
CA LYS A 138 -12.10 -10.39 9.29
C LYS A 138 -12.46 -9.57 8.04
N GLN A 139 -13.37 -10.04 7.19
CA GLN A 139 -13.76 -9.30 5.98
C GLN A 139 -14.39 -7.94 6.30
N PHE A 140 -15.26 -7.86 7.31
CA PHE A 140 -15.85 -6.57 7.73
C PHE A 140 -14.82 -5.54 8.19
N VAL A 141 -13.69 -6.00 8.74
CA VAL A 141 -12.61 -5.12 9.18
C VAL A 141 -11.71 -4.70 8.02
N ILE A 142 -11.37 -5.62 7.11
CA ILE A 142 -10.38 -5.33 6.05
C ILE A 142 -10.98 -4.60 4.84
N VAL A 143 -12.27 -4.79 4.51
CA VAL A 143 -12.93 -4.13 3.36
C VAL A 143 -12.82 -2.60 3.42
N PRO A 144 -13.16 -1.93 4.54
CA PRO A 144 -12.96 -0.49 4.67
C PRO A 144 -11.48 -0.08 4.48
N GLY A 145 -10.55 -0.91 4.95
CA GLY A 145 -9.11 -0.71 4.76
C GLY A 145 -8.71 -0.70 3.28
N PHE A 146 -9.18 -1.67 2.49
CA PHE A 146 -8.91 -1.72 1.05
C PHE A 146 -9.47 -0.50 0.30
N ILE A 147 -10.67 -0.06 0.67
CA ILE A 147 -11.30 1.14 0.10
C ILE A 147 -10.51 2.38 0.47
N ALA A 148 -10.20 2.58 1.76
CA ALA A 148 -9.46 3.74 2.25
C ALA A 148 -8.07 3.83 1.61
N SER A 149 -7.32 2.72 1.58
CA SER A 149 -6.01 2.64 0.92
C SER A 149 -6.10 2.98 -0.56
N THR A 150 -7.16 2.55 -1.24
CA THR A 150 -7.36 2.87 -2.66
C THR A 150 -7.72 4.33 -2.89
N ILE A 151 -8.51 4.95 -2.01
CA ILE A 151 -8.80 6.38 -2.07
C ILE A 151 -7.52 7.20 -1.94
N ILE A 152 -6.66 6.85 -0.98
CA ILE A 152 -5.35 7.51 -0.80
C ILE A 152 -4.48 7.30 -2.04
N ALA A 153 -4.38 6.07 -2.56
CA ALA A 153 -3.62 5.76 -3.77
C ALA A 153 -4.09 6.59 -4.97
N VAL A 154 -5.40 6.66 -5.23
CA VAL A 154 -5.97 7.44 -6.32
C VAL A 154 -5.69 8.94 -6.15
N PHE A 155 -5.78 9.45 -4.93
CA PHE A 155 -5.43 10.83 -4.63
C PHE A 155 -3.96 11.14 -5.00
N VAL A 156 -3.02 10.29 -4.56
CA VAL A 156 -1.59 10.49 -4.86
C VAL A 156 -1.30 10.31 -6.36
N CYS A 157 -1.91 9.31 -7.01
CA CYS A 157 -1.83 9.14 -8.47
C CYS A 157 -2.26 10.43 -9.19
N ASN A 158 -3.37 11.04 -8.79
CA ASN A 158 -3.87 12.28 -9.39
C ASN A 158 -2.90 13.45 -9.17
N LYS A 159 -2.29 13.54 -7.97
CA LYS A 159 -1.26 14.56 -7.67
C LYS A 159 0.02 14.39 -8.50
N LEU A 160 0.28 13.19 -9.02
CA LEU A 160 1.41 12.86 -9.90
C LEU A 160 1.03 12.78 -11.40
N GLY A 161 -0.14 13.29 -11.79
CA GLY A 161 -0.57 13.33 -13.19
C GLY A 161 -1.05 11.97 -13.72
N GLY A 162 -1.55 11.11 -12.85
CA GLY A 162 -1.98 9.75 -13.18
C GLY A 162 -0.80 8.77 -13.31
N SER A 163 0.35 9.08 -12.70
CA SER A 163 1.48 8.17 -12.60
C SER A 163 1.17 6.97 -11.70
N LEU A 164 1.72 5.82 -12.07
CA LEU A 164 1.69 4.58 -11.30
C LEU A 164 2.46 4.69 -9.97
N TRP A 165 3.42 5.60 -9.87
CA TRP A 165 4.21 5.80 -8.66
C TRP A 165 3.37 6.18 -7.44
N GLY A 166 2.24 6.86 -7.64
CA GLY A 166 1.33 7.18 -6.54
C GLY A 166 0.72 5.92 -5.92
N GLY A 167 0.34 4.95 -6.76
CA GLY A 167 -0.14 3.65 -6.33
C GLY A 167 0.97 2.82 -5.70
N LEU A 168 2.15 2.80 -6.34
CA LEU A 168 3.32 2.05 -5.86
C LEU A 168 3.72 2.47 -4.44
N LEU A 169 3.92 3.77 -4.22
CA LEU A 169 4.36 4.29 -2.92
C LEU A 169 3.31 4.05 -1.84
N THR A 170 2.04 4.35 -2.12
CA THR A 170 0.98 4.19 -1.10
C THR A 170 0.70 2.72 -0.77
N HIS A 171 0.77 1.83 -1.76
CA HIS A 171 0.65 0.39 -1.55
C HIS A 171 1.86 -0.15 -0.78
N ALA A 172 3.09 0.21 -1.16
CA ALA A 172 4.28 -0.23 -0.42
C ALA A 172 4.26 0.27 1.03
N ILE A 173 3.86 1.53 1.29
CA ILE A 173 3.68 2.05 2.64
C ILE A 173 2.66 1.21 3.42
N HIS A 174 1.51 0.91 2.83
CA HIS A 174 0.49 0.08 3.47
C HIS A 174 1.02 -1.32 3.83
N ASN A 175 1.77 -1.95 2.92
CA ASN A 175 2.35 -3.28 3.16
C ASN A 175 3.45 -3.23 4.22
N GLU A 176 4.34 -2.25 4.18
CA GLU A 176 5.41 -2.13 5.18
C GLU A 176 4.83 -1.89 6.58
N LEU A 177 3.91 -0.94 6.72
CA LEU A 177 3.28 -0.65 8.02
C LEU A 177 2.39 -1.79 8.52
N GLY A 178 1.65 -2.45 7.63
CA GLY A 178 0.70 -3.50 8.00
C GLY A 178 1.28 -4.90 8.17
N VAL A 179 2.43 -5.20 7.54
CA VAL A 179 2.98 -6.57 7.48
C VAL A 179 4.39 -6.65 8.07
N ASN A 180 5.26 -5.68 7.77
CA ASN A 180 6.70 -5.81 8.04
C ASN A 180 7.15 -5.06 9.30
N VAL A 181 6.51 -3.94 9.61
CA VAL A 181 6.80 -3.09 10.77
C VAL A 181 6.03 -3.56 12.02
N MET A 182 4.88 -4.21 11.83
CA MET A 182 3.97 -4.70 12.90
C MET A 182 4.09 -6.21 13.15
N ALA A 183 5.16 -6.87 12.70
CA ALA A 183 5.26 -8.33 12.76
C ALA A 183 5.34 -8.85 14.20
N GLU A 184 4.19 -9.06 14.83
CA GLU A 184 3.98 -10.08 15.88
C GLU A 184 4.48 -11.47 15.43
#